data_AF-A0A842TZY2-F1
#
_entry.id   AF-A0A842TZY2-F1
#
_cell.length_a   1.000
_cell.length_b   1.000
_cell.length_c   1.000
_cell.angle_alpha   90.00
_cell.angle_beta   90.00
_cell.angle_gamma   90.00
#
_symmetry.space_group_name_H-M   'P 1'
#
loop_
_entity.id
_entity.type
_entity.pdbx_description
1 polymer ?
#
loop_
_entity_poly.entity_id
_entity_poly.type
_entity_poly.pdbx_seq_one_letter_code
_entity_poly.pdbx_strand_id
1 'polypeptide(L)'
;MRKEGKLKVLKIRFLKDPKLRKIRYNLRKILSLERERRVKQHKKLIFKAIKKINQAYDNGEISYKEWAKETTRLNDERLLFRGKTMEYPASGCSFCGSLKNDLELRENNRWYCYNDEHELDDKNFPAPTSPFNC
;
A
#
# COMPACT_ATOMS: atom_id res chain seq x y z
N MET A 1 -24.23 -8.61 -8.36
CA MET A 1 -23.08 -8.12 -7.56
C MET A 1 -23.39 -8.38 -6.09
N ARG A 2 -22.58 -9.19 -5.39
CA ARG A 2 -22.83 -9.53 -3.98
C ARG A 2 -22.77 -8.25 -3.14
N LYS A 3 -23.86 -7.93 -2.43
CA LYS A 3 -23.84 -6.96 -1.32
C LYS A 3 -23.05 -7.62 -0.20
N GLU A 4 -21.72 -7.52 -0.24
CA GLU A 4 -20.90 -7.82 0.93
C GLU A 4 -21.42 -6.97 2.09
N GLY A 5 -21.69 -7.60 3.24
CA GLY A 5 -22.09 -6.88 4.44
C GLY A 5 -21.13 -5.72 4.66
N LYS A 6 -21.66 -4.51 4.83
CA LYS A 6 -20.83 -3.31 5.02
C LYS A 6 -19.98 -3.54 6.28
N LEU A 7 -18.69 -3.82 6.08
CA LEU A 7 -17.72 -4.02 7.14
C LEU A 7 -17.84 -2.90 8.18
N LYS A 8 -17.79 -3.24 9.47
CA LYS A 8 -17.95 -2.25 10.54
C LYS A 8 -16.87 -1.18 10.47
N VAL A 9 -17.27 0.08 10.57
CA VAL A 9 -16.35 1.22 10.66
C VAL A 9 -15.79 1.30 12.08
N LEU A 10 -14.47 1.25 12.20
CA LEU A 10 -13.74 1.37 13.47
C LEU A 10 -13.33 2.82 13.76
N LYS A 11 -12.96 3.57 12.72
CA LYS A 11 -12.46 4.95 12.87
C LYS A 11 -12.68 5.77 11.61
N ILE A 12 -13.14 7.01 11.76
CA ILE A 12 -13.27 7.97 10.65
C ILE A 12 -12.24 9.08 10.84
N ARG A 13 -11.57 9.50 9.76
CA ARG A 13 -10.72 10.69 9.74
C ARG A 13 -11.23 11.68 8.70
N PHE A 14 -12.16 12.54 9.11
CA PHE A 14 -12.73 13.60 8.29
C PHE A 14 -12.08 14.96 8.61
N LEU A 15 -11.82 15.79 7.60
CA LEU A 15 -11.45 17.20 7.81
C LEU A 15 -12.50 18.12 7.20
N LYS A 16 -13.03 19.02 8.03
CA LYS A 16 -13.99 20.04 7.59
C LYS A 16 -13.33 21.14 6.75
N ASP A 17 -12.12 21.56 7.12
CA ASP A 17 -11.42 22.67 6.47
C ASP A 17 -10.83 22.22 5.10
N PRO A 18 -11.23 22.85 3.97
CA PRO A 18 -10.74 22.51 2.64
C PRO A 18 -9.22 22.72 2.46
N LYS A 19 -8.63 23.76 3.08
CA LYS A 19 -7.19 24.01 3.01
C LYS A 19 -6.43 22.90 3.72
N LEU A 20 -6.90 22.45 4.88
CA LEU A 20 -6.29 21.34 5.62
C LEU A 20 -6.46 19.99 4.89
N ARG A 21 -7.57 19.77 4.16
CA ARG A 21 -7.74 18.60 3.28
C ARG A 21 -6.68 18.57 2.19
N LYS A 22 -6.48 19.68 1.49
CA LYS A 22 -5.43 19.78 0.45
C LYS A 22 -4.04 19.48 0.99
N ILE A 23 -3.69 20.01 2.16
CA ILE A 23 -2.41 19.71 2.83
C ILE A 23 -2.30 18.20 3.14
N ARG A 24 -3.35 17.59 3.71
CA ARG A 24 -3.38 16.15 3.99
C ARG A 24 -3.18 15.33 2.73
N TYR A 25 -3.84 15.66 1.63
CA TYR A 25 -3.74 14.90 0.37
C TYR A 25 -2.34 14.97 -0.22
N ASN A 26 -1.72 16.15 -0.18
CA ASN A 26 -0.33 16.33 -0.58
C ASN A 26 0.63 15.50 0.29
N LEU A 27 0.50 15.58 1.62
CA LEU A 27 1.30 14.75 2.54
C LEU A 27 1.10 13.26 2.29
N ARG A 28 -0.14 12.82 2.07
CA ARG A 28 -0.44 11.43 1.76
C ARG A 28 0.20 10.99 0.44
N LYS A 29 0.19 11.85 -0.59
CA LYS A 29 0.87 11.58 -1.87
C LYS A 29 2.37 11.40 -1.68
N ILE A 30 3.02 12.29 -0.92
CA ILE A 30 4.45 12.19 -0.60
C ILE A 30 4.76 10.88 0.12
N LEU A 31 3.98 10.55 1.16
CA LEU A 31 4.15 9.30 1.90
C LEU A 31 3.90 8.06 1.04
N SER A 32 2.98 8.14 0.09
CA SER A 32 2.69 7.06 -0.87
C SER A 32 3.87 6.81 -1.80
N LEU A 33 4.50 7.87 -2.33
CA LEU A 33 5.71 7.77 -3.16
C LEU A 33 6.88 7.16 -2.38
N GLU A 34 7.09 7.59 -1.14
CA GLU A 34 8.12 7.01 -0.27
C GLU A 34 7.84 5.52 0.03
N ARG A 35 6.58 5.16 0.24
CA ARG A 35 6.17 3.76 0.39
C ARG A 35 6.47 2.95 -0.86
N GLU A 36 6.11 3.43 -2.04
CA GLU A 36 6.39 2.77 -3.32
C GLU A 36 7.89 2.55 -3.51
N ARG A 37 8.70 3.58 -3.19
CA ARG A 37 10.17 3.49 -3.23
C ARG A 37 10.68 2.38 -2.32
N ARG A 38 10.23 2.34 -1.06
CA ARG A 38 10.63 1.32 -0.07
C ARG A 38 10.18 -0.08 -0.49
N VAL A 39 8.95 -0.25 -0.98
CA VAL A 39 8.45 -1.53 -1.50
C VAL A 39 9.28 -2.01 -2.68
N LYS A 40 9.62 -1.11 -3.62
CA LYS A 40 10.47 -1.44 -4.77
C LYS A 40 11.89 -1.84 -4.33
N GLN A 41 12.48 -1.12 -3.38
CA GLN A 41 13.79 -1.45 -2.82
C GLN A 41 13.78 -2.81 -2.10
N HIS A 42 12.82 -3.04 -1.21
CA HIS A 42 12.69 -4.30 -0.50
C HIS A 42 12.43 -5.47 -1.45
N LYS A 43 11.55 -5.30 -2.45
CA LYS A 43 11.32 -6.27 -3.52
C LYS A 43 12.65 -6.66 -4.19
N LYS A 44 13.48 -5.70 -4.59
CA LYS A 44 14.80 -5.97 -5.19
C LYS A 44 15.72 -6.78 -4.28
N LEU A 45 15.75 -6.49 -2.99
CA LEU A 45 16.56 -7.24 -2.00
C LEU A 45 16.12 -8.70 -1.92
N ILE A 46 14.82 -8.95 -1.79
CA ILE A 46 14.25 -10.31 -1.75
C ILE A 46 14.55 -11.07 -3.04
N PHE A 47 14.37 -10.45 -4.22
CA PHE A 47 14.71 -11.11 -5.49
C PHE A 47 16.19 -11.48 -5.59
N LYS A 48 17.09 -10.60 -5.12
CA LYS A 48 18.52 -10.90 -5.08
C LYS A 48 18.83 -12.07 -4.14
N ALA A 49 18.17 -12.15 -2.99
CA ALA A 49 18.32 -13.25 -2.05
C ALA A 49 17.81 -14.59 -2.63
N ILE A 50 16.62 -14.60 -3.22
CA ILE A 50 16.05 -15.80 -3.88
C ILE A 50 16.99 -16.30 -4.98
N LYS A 51 17.53 -15.40 -5.81
CA LYS A 51 18.47 -15.79 -6.88
C LYS A 51 19.71 -16.50 -6.31
N LYS A 52 20.26 -16.02 -5.20
CA LYS A 52 21.41 -16.65 -4.54
C LYS A 52 21.08 -18.05 -4.01
N ILE A 53 19.93 -18.21 -3.39
CA ILE A 53 19.49 -19.50 -2.84
C ILE A 53 19.23 -20.52 -3.95
N ASN A 54 18.60 -20.10 -5.04
CA ASN A 54 18.42 -20.95 -6.21
C ASN A 54 19.77 -21.39 -6.79
N GLN A 55 20.70 -20.46 -6.95
CA GLN A 55 22.04 -20.79 -7.45
C GLN A 55 22.80 -21.76 -6.52
N ALA A 56 22.73 -21.56 -5.21
CA ALA A 56 23.34 -22.49 -4.24
C ALA A 56 22.71 -23.89 -4.32
N TYR A 57 21.40 -23.99 -4.53
CA TYR A 57 20.71 -25.26 -4.72
C TYR A 57 21.11 -25.93 -6.05
N ASP A 58 21.12 -25.17 -7.15
CA ASP A 58 21.50 -25.65 -8.48
C ASP A 58 22.97 -26.14 -8.51
N ASN A 59 23.85 -25.51 -7.72
CA ASN A 59 25.24 -25.91 -7.53
C ASN A 59 25.41 -27.12 -6.57
N GLY A 60 24.34 -27.57 -5.91
CA GLY A 60 24.39 -28.63 -4.89
C GLY A 60 25.03 -28.22 -3.56
N GLU A 61 25.21 -26.91 -3.31
CA GLU A 61 25.79 -26.37 -2.08
C GLU A 61 24.85 -26.48 -0.88
N ILE A 62 23.54 -26.56 -1.14
CA ILE A 62 22.49 -26.71 -0.10
C ILE A 62 21.53 -27.84 -0.47
N SER A 63 20.96 -28.47 0.56
CA SER A 63 19.92 -29.48 0.38
C SER A 63 18.59 -28.85 -0.06
N TYR A 64 17.71 -29.66 -0.66
CA TYR A 64 16.33 -29.25 -0.96
C TYR A 64 15.58 -28.74 0.28
N LYS A 65 15.81 -29.37 1.45
CA LYS A 65 15.16 -28.98 2.71
C LYS A 65 15.57 -27.57 3.15
N GLU A 66 16.86 -27.24 3.01
CA GLU A 66 17.37 -25.90 3.30
C GLU A 66 16.87 -24.85 2.29
N TRP A 67 16.88 -25.20 1.00
CA TRP A 67 16.32 -24.36 -0.06
C TRP A 67 14.84 -24.02 0.19
N ALA A 68 14.03 -25.02 0.52
CA ALA A 68 12.59 -24.85 0.77
C ALA A 68 12.33 -23.99 2.00
N LYS A 69 13.08 -24.21 3.09
CA LYS A 69 13.00 -23.43 4.31
C LYS A 69 13.31 -21.95 4.04
N GLU A 70 14.41 -21.68 3.34
CA GLU A 70 14.87 -20.31 3.15
C GLU A 70 14.00 -19.54 2.14
N THR A 71 13.53 -20.21 1.08
CA THR A 71 12.57 -19.63 0.12
C THR A 71 11.25 -19.28 0.82
N THR A 72 10.77 -20.15 1.72
CA THR A 72 9.57 -19.88 2.53
C THR A 72 9.78 -18.67 3.43
N ARG A 73 10.90 -18.63 4.18
CA ARG A 73 11.27 -17.50 5.04
C ARG A 73 11.29 -16.16 4.28
N LEU A 74 11.88 -16.12 3.10
CA LEU A 74 11.95 -14.92 2.26
C LEU A 74 10.57 -14.50 1.73
N ASN A 75 9.70 -15.46 1.40
CA ASN A 75 8.33 -15.17 0.99
C ASN A 75 7.51 -14.59 2.16
N ASP A 76 7.65 -15.16 3.36
CA ASP A 76 6.99 -14.66 4.57
C ASP A 76 7.46 -13.25 4.92
N GLU A 77 8.77 -12.99 4.84
CA GLU A 77 9.35 -11.66 5.05
C GLU A 77 8.76 -10.64 4.06
N ARG A 78 8.65 -11.01 2.77
CA ARG A 78 8.06 -10.18 1.73
C ARG A 78 6.58 -9.88 2.02
N LEU A 79 5.81 -10.87 2.46
CA LEU A 79 4.40 -10.73 2.81
C LEU A 79 4.22 -9.83 4.03
N LEU A 80 5.02 -10.03 5.08
CA LEU A 80 5.00 -9.23 6.30
C LEU A 80 5.34 -7.77 6.00
N PHE A 81 6.36 -7.52 5.19
CA PHE A 81 6.72 -6.17 4.77
C PHE A 81 5.56 -5.49 4.02
N ARG A 82 4.95 -6.20 3.05
CA ARG A 82 3.80 -5.68 2.32
C ARG A 82 2.62 -5.40 3.24
N GLY A 83 2.30 -6.33 4.14
CA GLY A 83 1.21 -6.19 5.13
C GLY A 83 1.38 -4.95 5.99
N LYS A 84 2.54 -4.79 6.65
CA LYS A 84 2.85 -3.62 7.47
C LYS A 84 2.69 -2.31 6.67
N THR A 85 3.09 -2.29 5.39
CA THR A 85 2.94 -1.08 4.57
C THR A 85 1.50 -0.77 4.12
N MET A 86 0.54 -1.71 4.25
CA MET A 86 -0.87 -1.50 3.89
C MET A 86 -1.69 -0.89 5.03
N GLU A 87 -1.20 -0.96 6.26
CA GLU A 87 -1.86 -0.35 7.44
C GLU A 87 -1.71 1.18 7.47
N TYR A 88 -0.79 1.71 6.66
CA TYR A 88 -0.53 3.14 6.57
C TYR A 88 -1.59 3.80 5.68
N PRO A 89 -2.31 4.84 6.14
CA PRO A 89 -3.28 5.58 5.33
C PRO A 89 -2.65 6.25 4.09
N ALA A 90 -1.32 6.29 4.01
CA ALA A 90 -0.56 6.64 2.81
C ALA A 90 -0.83 5.72 1.61
N SER A 91 -1.39 4.52 1.82
CA SER A 91 -1.82 3.62 0.74
C SER A 91 -3.11 4.08 0.05
N GLY A 92 -3.82 5.06 0.60
CA GLY A 92 -5.12 5.48 0.10
C GLY A 92 -6.22 4.49 0.41
N CYS A 93 -7.36 4.66 -0.27
CA CYS A 93 -8.46 3.71 -0.18
C CYS A 93 -8.04 2.35 -0.72
N SER A 94 -8.31 1.28 0.02
CA SER A 94 -7.96 -0.09 -0.35
C SER A 94 -8.78 -0.63 -1.51
N PHE A 95 -9.88 0.03 -1.87
CA PHE A 95 -10.72 -0.31 -3.01
C PHE A 95 -10.28 0.44 -4.28
N CYS A 96 -10.28 1.77 -4.27
CA CYS A 96 -10.01 2.59 -5.46
C CYS A 96 -8.58 3.16 -5.56
N GLY A 97 -7.77 3.03 -4.50
CA GLY A 97 -6.41 3.59 -4.45
C GLY A 97 -6.34 5.11 -4.31
N SER A 98 -7.46 5.82 -4.21
CA SER A 98 -7.45 7.29 -4.12
C SER A 98 -6.73 7.76 -2.87
N LEU A 99 -5.93 8.81 -3.05
CA LEU A 99 -5.25 9.56 -1.99
C LEU A 99 -5.94 10.90 -1.70
N LYS A 100 -6.95 11.29 -2.51
CA LYS A 100 -7.70 12.55 -2.47
C LYS A 100 -9.10 12.36 -1.89
N ASN A 101 -9.15 11.76 -0.72
CA ASN A 101 -10.38 11.37 -0.06
C ASN A 101 -10.17 11.35 1.44
N ASP A 102 -11.24 11.58 2.18
CA ASP A 102 -11.25 11.21 3.57
C ASP A 102 -11.42 9.70 3.72
N LEU A 103 -10.80 9.15 4.76
CA LEU A 103 -10.67 7.72 4.94
C LEU A 103 -11.33 7.26 6.22
N GLU A 104 -11.93 6.08 6.15
CA GLU A 104 -12.43 5.33 7.30
C GLU A 104 -11.69 3.98 7.40
N LEU A 105 -11.30 3.62 8.60
CA LEU A 105 -10.72 2.32 8.94
C LEU A 105 -11.85 1.36 9.24
N ARG A 106 -11.87 0.21 8.58
CA ARG A 106 -12.86 -0.84 8.79
C ARG A 106 -12.26 -2.05 9.53
N GLU A 107 -13.11 -2.98 9.95
CA GLU A 107 -12.74 -4.13 10.80
C GLU A 107 -11.68 -5.09 10.22
N ASN A 108 -11.47 -5.07 8.91
CA ASN A 108 -10.37 -5.78 8.26
C ASN A 108 -9.03 -5.01 8.31
N ASN A 109 -8.95 -3.98 9.16
CA ASN A 109 -7.80 -3.10 9.36
C ASN A 109 -7.31 -2.39 8.08
N ARG A 110 -8.24 -2.10 7.16
CA ARG A 110 -7.97 -1.38 5.91
C ARG A 110 -8.70 -0.05 5.86
N TRP A 111 -8.06 0.92 5.22
CA TRP A 111 -8.63 2.23 4.96
C TRP A 111 -9.47 2.22 3.69
N TYR A 112 -10.66 2.80 3.74
CA TYR A 112 -11.62 2.94 2.64
C TYR A 112 -12.05 4.41 2.50
N CYS A 113 -12.63 4.78 1.36
CA CYS A 113 -13.26 6.09 1.21
C CYS A 113 -14.35 6.26 2.27
N TYR A 114 -14.31 7.38 2.99
CA TYR A 114 -15.43 7.81 3.79
C TYR A 114 -16.55 8.30 2.85
N ASN A 115 -17.78 7.81 3.04
CA ASN A 115 -18.97 8.13 2.23
C ASN A 115 -18.85 7.88 0.72
N ASP A 116 -17.89 7.08 0.25
CA ASP A 116 -17.58 6.91 -1.19
C ASP A 116 -17.27 8.24 -1.93
N GLU A 117 -17.03 9.31 -1.19
CA GLU A 117 -16.73 10.65 -1.73
C GLU A 117 -15.24 10.77 -2.09
N HIS A 118 -15.00 11.41 -3.23
CA HIS A 118 -13.69 11.74 -3.76
C HIS A 118 -13.67 13.24 -4.06
N GLU A 119 -12.60 13.95 -3.72
CA GLU A 119 -12.41 15.26 -4.35
C GLU A 119 -12.09 15.00 -5.84
N LEU A 120 -13.09 15.24 -6.70
CA LEU A 120 -12.95 15.37 -8.16
C LEU A 120 -12.11 16.62 -8.47
N ASP A 121 -11.44 16.68 -9.62
CA ASP A 121 -10.83 17.94 -10.08
C ASP A 121 -11.85 18.86 -10.77
N ASP A 122 -11.44 20.11 -11.07
CA ASP A 122 -12.26 21.18 -11.68
C ASP A 122 -12.79 20.83 -13.11
N LYS A 123 -12.47 19.66 -13.66
CA LYS A 123 -12.91 19.17 -14.98
C LYS A 123 -13.67 17.85 -14.92
N ASN A 124 -14.09 17.38 -13.73
CA ASN A 124 -14.72 16.07 -13.52
C ASN A 124 -13.87 14.86 -13.97
N PHE A 125 -12.54 15.01 -14.04
CA PHE A 125 -11.61 13.91 -14.24
C PHE A 125 -10.77 13.67 -12.96
N PRO A 126 -10.07 12.54 -12.83
CA PRO A 126 -9.06 12.36 -11.81
C PRO A 126 -7.69 12.84 -12.33
N ALA A 127 -7.42 14.15 -12.39
CA ALA A 127 -6.11 14.68 -12.77
C ALA A 127 -5.22 15.03 -11.55
N PRO A 128 -3.88 15.01 -11.74
CA PRO A 128 -2.91 14.98 -10.66
C PRO A 128 -2.69 16.38 -10.11
N THR A 129 -2.88 16.55 -8.80
CA THR A 129 -2.43 17.78 -8.13
C THR A 129 -1.18 17.44 -7.33
N SER A 130 -0.08 17.25 -8.05
CA SER A 130 1.24 17.49 -7.48
C SER A 130 1.47 19.01 -7.52
N PRO A 131 1.92 19.66 -6.43
CA PRO A 131 2.39 21.04 -6.50
C PRO A 131 3.71 21.19 -7.30
N PHE A 132 4.24 20.12 -7.88
CA PHE A 132 5.50 20.08 -8.65
C PHE A 132 5.33 19.81 -10.15
N ASN A 133 4.10 19.84 -10.68
CA ASN A 133 3.89 19.71 -12.13
C ASN A 133 3.62 21.10 -12.73
N CYS A 134 4.71 21.83 -12.94
CA CYS A 134 4.87 22.82 -14.01
C CYS A 134 5.57 22.12 -15.17
#